data_AF-A0A9E1IEV1-F1
#
_entry.id   AF-A0A9E1IEV1-F1
#
_cell.length_a   1.000
_cell.length_b   1.000
_cell.length_c   1.000
_cell.angle_alpha   90.00
_cell.angle_beta   90.00
_cell.angle_gamma   90.00
#
_symmetry.space_group_name_H-M   'P 1'
#
loop_
_entity.id
_entity.type
_entity.pdbx_description
1 polymer ?
#
loop_
_entity_poly.entity_id
_entity_poly.type
_entity_poly.pdbx_seq_one_letter_code
_entity_poly.pdbx_strand_id
1 'polypeptide(L)'
;MTRVLVCCGVGGVGKTTIAAALGVGLARAGEKVVVLTIDPAQRLADALGLERLGNSPTKVSIKGGELDAMMLDRKATWDEVIRRFSSDEQKAERLLTNRYYKAVSERLTGSHEYMAIEKLYELVETDRWDVVVVDTPPT
;
A
#
# COMPACT_ATOMS: atom_id res chain seq x y z
N MET A 1 3.98 -18.97 -1.88
CA MET A 1 3.27 -18.40 -0.71
C MET A 1 4.01 -17.14 -0.31
N THR A 2 3.41 -15.98 -0.58
CA THR A 2 3.96 -14.67 -0.21
C THR A 2 4.06 -14.51 1.30
N ARG A 3 5.21 -14.01 1.77
CA ARG A 3 5.43 -13.68 3.20
C ARG A 3 5.09 -12.22 3.45
N VAL A 4 4.58 -11.93 4.65
CA VAL A 4 4.26 -10.55 5.07
C VAL A 4 5.12 -10.18 6.27
N LEU A 5 5.83 -9.05 6.17
CA LEU A 5 6.60 -8.45 7.27
C LEU A 5 5.98 -7.11 7.62
N VAL A 6 5.51 -6.93 8.85
CA VAL A 6 4.87 -5.68 9.29
C VAL A 6 5.79 -4.94 10.26
N CYS A 7 6.17 -3.72 9.92
CA CYS A 7 6.98 -2.85 10.76
C CYS A 7 6.07 -2.06 11.71
N CYS A 8 5.94 -2.52 12.95
CA CYS A 8 5.13 -1.88 14.00
C CYS A 8 6.00 -1.10 15.00
N GLY A 9 5.41 -0.09 15.65
CA GLY A 9 6.07 0.70 16.69
C GLY A 9 5.55 2.13 16.80
N VAL A 10 5.94 2.84 17.85
CA VAL A 10 5.53 4.24 18.10
C VAL A 10 6.07 5.21 17.04
N GLY A 11 5.57 6.45 17.01
CA GLY A 11 6.10 7.49 16.14
C GLY A 11 7.61 7.74 16.32
N GLY A 12 8.33 7.95 15.22
CA GLY A 12 9.74 8.40 15.25
C GLY A 12 10.81 7.33 15.48
N VAL A 13 10.46 6.05 15.61
CA VAL A 13 11.44 4.95 15.88
C VAL A 13 12.14 4.39 14.63
N GLY A 14 11.92 4.98 13.46
CA GLY A 14 12.56 4.56 12.20
C GLY A 14 11.86 3.43 11.44
N LYS A 15 10.57 3.18 11.67
CA LYS A 15 9.78 2.14 10.96
C LYS A 15 9.93 2.19 9.45
N THR A 16 9.69 3.36 8.84
CA THR A 16 9.79 3.55 7.40
C THR A 16 11.20 3.28 6.87
N THR A 17 12.23 3.71 7.59
CA THR A 17 13.63 3.44 7.24
C THR A 17 13.94 1.95 7.32
N ILE A 18 13.46 1.26 8.35
CA ILE A 18 13.61 -0.18 8.51
C ILE A 18 12.85 -0.93 7.40
N ALA A 19 11.62 -0.53 7.07
CA ALA A 19 10.83 -1.12 6.00
C ALA A 19 11.53 -1.00 4.64
N ALA A 20 12.07 0.19 4.32
CA ALA A 20 12.85 0.42 3.12
C ALA A 20 14.13 -0.44 3.10
N ALA A 21 14.87 -0.49 4.21
CA ALA A 21 16.10 -1.28 4.32
C ALA A 21 15.85 -2.79 4.19
N LEU A 22 14.76 -3.29 4.80
CA LEU A 22 14.32 -4.69 4.64
C LEU A 22 13.96 -4.97 3.19
N GLY A 23 13.20 -4.09 2.54
CA GLY A 23 12.83 -4.22 1.14
C GLY A 23 14.05 -4.35 0.22
N VAL A 24 15.00 -3.42 0.34
CA VAL A 24 16.24 -3.42 -0.44
C VAL A 24 17.10 -4.65 -0.13
N GLY A 25 17.23 -5.01 1.16
CA GLY A 25 18.05 -6.15 1.59
C GLY A 25 17.54 -7.48 1.05
N LEU A 26 16.23 -7.71 1.15
CA LEU A 26 15.57 -8.92 0.63
C LEU A 26 15.63 -8.98 -0.89
N ALA A 27 15.39 -7.85 -1.58
CA ALA A 27 15.48 -7.80 -3.03
C ALA A 27 16.90 -8.15 -3.52
N ARG A 28 17.93 -7.63 -2.85
CA ARG A 28 19.34 -7.97 -3.13
C ARG A 28 19.68 -9.43 -2.81
N ALA A 29 18.95 -10.06 -1.91
CA ALA A 29 19.07 -11.49 -1.61
C ALA A 29 18.37 -12.38 -2.66
N GLY A 30 17.71 -11.80 -3.66
CA GLY A 30 17.08 -12.51 -4.78
C GLY A 30 15.56 -12.67 -4.68
N GLU A 31 14.94 -12.11 -3.64
CA GLU A 31 13.49 -12.13 -3.46
C GLU A 31 12.82 -11.06 -4.34
N LYS A 32 11.60 -11.32 -4.82
CA LYS A 32 10.74 -10.27 -5.38
C LYS A 32 9.99 -9.59 -4.25
N VAL A 33 10.24 -8.30 -4.06
CA VAL A 33 9.74 -7.58 -2.88
C VAL A 33 8.90 -6.38 -3.27
N VAL A 34 7.81 -6.14 -2.53
CA VAL A 34 7.09 -4.87 -2.53
C VAL A 34 7.06 -4.26 -1.14
N VAL A 35 7.36 -2.97 -1.05
CA VAL A 35 7.20 -2.18 0.18
C VAL A 35 5.94 -1.33 0.06
N LEU A 36 4.96 -1.59 0.92
CA LEU A 36 3.71 -0.84 1.06
C LEU A 36 3.82 0.09 2.27
N THR A 37 3.76 1.40 2.06
CA THR A 37 3.55 2.34 3.17
C THR A 37 2.10 2.78 3.27
N ILE A 38 1.60 2.80 4.51
CA ILE A 38 0.28 3.31 4.89
C ILE A 38 0.40 4.76 5.41
N ASP A 39 1.62 5.27 5.64
CA ASP A 39 1.88 6.65 6.07
C ASP A 39 1.72 7.61 4.88
N PRO A 40 0.77 8.57 4.90
CA PRO A 40 0.57 9.51 3.81
C PRO A 40 1.73 10.54 3.66
N ALA A 41 2.67 10.59 4.60
CA ALA A 41 3.74 11.59 4.63
C ALA A 41 4.85 11.39 3.58
N GLN A 42 4.70 10.46 2.62
CA GLN A 42 5.67 10.16 1.54
C GLN A 42 7.09 9.80 2.02
N ARG A 43 7.29 9.51 3.31
CA ARG A 43 8.60 9.19 3.90
C ARG A 43 9.29 7.99 3.26
N LEU A 44 8.51 7.02 2.76
CA LEU A 44 9.07 5.88 2.04
C LEU A 44 9.66 6.31 0.69
N ALA A 45 9.01 7.23 -0.01
CA ALA A 45 9.52 7.76 -1.27
C ALA A 45 10.87 8.46 -1.03
N ASP A 46 10.94 9.31 0.00
CA ASP A 46 12.18 9.98 0.40
C ASP A 46 13.30 8.97 0.73
N ALA A 47 12.99 7.94 1.53
CA ALA A 47 13.95 6.91 1.92
C ALA A 47 14.48 6.07 0.74
N LEU A 48 13.68 5.95 -0.32
CA LEU A 48 14.04 5.22 -1.55
C LEU A 48 14.58 6.14 -2.66
N GLY A 49 14.63 7.45 -2.43
CA GLY A 49 15.07 8.44 -3.42
C GLY A 49 14.10 8.61 -4.59
N LEU A 50 12.79 8.47 -4.33
CA LEU A 50 11.72 8.61 -5.32
C LEU A 50 10.99 9.94 -5.12
N GLU A 51 10.50 10.55 -6.20
CA GLU A 51 9.75 11.81 -6.10
C GLU A 51 8.37 11.62 -5.44
N ARG A 52 7.71 10.48 -5.71
CA ARG A 52 6.38 10.16 -5.18
C ARG A 52 6.07 8.68 -5.29
N LEU A 53 5.19 8.21 -4.41
CA LEU A 53 4.51 6.92 -4.52
C LEU A 53 3.00 7.10 -4.61
N GLY A 54 2.34 6.22 -5.35
CA GLY A 54 0.89 6.16 -5.50
C GLY A 54 0.32 4.77 -5.20
N ASN A 55 -0.97 4.57 -5.49
CA ASN A 55 -1.71 3.35 -5.15
C ASN A 55 -1.33 2.10 -5.97
N SER A 56 -0.36 2.23 -6.88
CA SER A 56 0.09 1.14 -7.71
C SER A 56 1.58 0.87 -7.46
N PRO A 57 1.98 -0.41 -7.34
CA PRO A 57 3.39 -0.80 -7.24
C PRO A 57 4.21 -0.19 -8.37
N THR A 58 5.30 0.47 -7.99
CA THR A 58 6.24 1.10 -8.92
C THR A 58 7.63 0.54 -8.69
N LYS A 59 8.33 0.17 -9.77
CA LYS A 59 9.69 -0.35 -9.70
C LYS A 59 10.65 0.69 -9.12
N VAL A 60 11.45 0.24 -8.17
CA VAL A 60 12.51 1.01 -7.53
C VAL A 60 13.86 0.59 -8.10
N SER A 61 14.60 1.56 -8.65
CA SER A 61 15.93 1.28 -9.20
C SER A 61 16.93 1.01 -8.07
N ILE A 62 17.36 -0.24 -7.95
CA ILE A 62 18.37 -0.67 -6.99
C ILE A 62 19.48 -1.45 -7.69
N LYS A 63 20.67 -1.47 -7.08
CA LYS A 63 21.76 -2.34 -7.52
C LYS A 63 21.44 -3.79 -7.15
N GLY A 64 20.88 -4.53 -8.11
CA GLY A 64 20.53 -5.95 -8.02
C GLY A 64 19.21 -6.23 -7.30
N GLY A 65 18.45 -7.19 -7.82
CA GLY A 65 17.16 -7.61 -7.26
C GLY A 65 15.93 -6.96 -7.90
N GLU A 66 14.75 -7.34 -7.42
CA GLU A 66 13.46 -6.81 -7.85
C GLU A 66 12.74 -6.17 -6.64
N LEU A 67 12.65 -4.84 -6.65
CA LEU A 67 11.99 -4.07 -5.62
C LEU A 67 10.92 -3.18 -6.24
N ASP A 68 9.69 -3.32 -5.75
CA ASP A 68 8.61 -2.37 -5.96
C ASP A 68 8.33 -1.61 -4.67
N ALA A 69 7.77 -0.41 -4.80
CA ALA A 69 7.24 0.35 -3.69
C ALA A 69 5.91 1.00 -4.06
N MET A 70 5.05 1.20 -3.05
CA MET A 70 3.79 1.91 -3.21
C MET A 70 3.36 2.57 -1.91
N MET A 71 2.45 3.52 -2.05
CA MET A 71 1.78 4.17 -0.92
C MET A 71 0.28 3.93 -1.05
N LEU A 72 -0.36 3.53 0.04
CA LEU A 72 -1.81 3.36 0.08
C LEU A 72 -2.50 4.69 -0.21
N ASP A 73 -3.27 4.75 -1.30
CA ASP A 73 -4.30 5.76 -1.49
C ASP A 73 -5.63 5.15 -1.06
N ARG A 74 -6.12 5.62 0.08
CA ARG A 74 -7.37 5.14 0.69
C ARG A 74 -8.56 5.34 -0.24
N LYS A 75 -8.65 6.50 -0.90
CA LYS A 75 -9.79 6.81 -1.76
C LYS A 75 -9.74 5.93 -3.01
N ALA A 76 -8.57 5.81 -3.62
CA ALA A 76 -8.42 4.95 -4.80
C ALA A 76 -8.73 3.48 -4.47
N THR A 77 -8.23 2.96 -3.34
CA THR A 77 -8.49 1.58 -2.90
C THR A 77 -9.97 1.34 -2.63
N TRP A 78 -10.66 2.32 -2.04
CA TRP A 78 -12.09 2.23 -1.78
C TRP A 78 -12.90 2.24 -3.09
N ASP A 79 -12.52 3.10 -4.03
CA ASP A 79 -13.14 3.19 -5.35
C ASP A 79 -12.92 1.87 -6.14
N GLU A 80 -11.77 1.22 -5.99
CA GLU A 80 -11.45 -0.09 -6.56
C GLU A 80 -12.33 -1.21 -5.98
N VAL A 81 -12.52 -1.24 -4.64
CA VAL A 81 -13.43 -2.19 -3.99
C VAL A 81 -14.85 -2.06 -4.54
N ILE A 82 -15.36 -0.84 -4.69
CA ILE A 82 -16.70 -0.63 -5.23
C ILE A 82 -16.83 -1.11 -6.66
N ARG A 83 -15.85 -0.83 -7.51
CA ARG A 83 -15.85 -1.35 -8.87
C ARG A 83 -15.82 -2.87 -8.90
N ARG A 84 -15.05 -3.50 -8.01
CA ARG A 84 -14.93 -4.97 -7.92
C ARG A 84 -16.24 -5.66 -7.51
N PHE A 85 -17.00 -5.09 -6.56
CA PHE A 85 -18.22 -5.70 -6.03
C PHE A 85 -19.51 -5.20 -6.69
N SER A 86 -19.45 -4.13 -7.48
CA SER A 86 -20.60 -3.66 -8.25
C SER A 86 -20.88 -4.60 -9.41
N SER A 87 -22.15 -4.99 -9.58
CA SER A 87 -22.56 -5.86 -10.68
C SER A 87 -22.43 -5.23 -12.07
N ASP A 88 -22.27 -3.90 -12.14
CA ASP A 88 -22.29 -3.11 -13.37
C ASP A 88 -21.53 -1.78 -13.15
N GLU A 89 -20.75 -1.35 -14.14
CA GLU A 89 -19.95 -0.11 -14.13
C GLU A 89 -20.82 1.15 -13.90
N GLN A 90 -22.03 1.20 -14.47
CA GLN A 90 -22.96 2.30 -14.27
C GLN A 90 -23.44 2.41 -12.82
N LYS A 91 -23.57 1.27 -12.12
CA LYS A 91 -23.91 1.27 -10.68
C LYS A 91 -22.70 1.72 -9.86
N ALA A 92 -21.50 1.26 -10.21
CA ALA A 92 -20.27 1.72 -9.57
C ALA A 92 -20.16 3.25 -9.68
N GLU A 93 -20.28 3.81 -10.88
CA GLU A 93 -20.19 5.26 -11.08
C GLU A 93 -21.30 6.05 -10.36
N ARG A 94 -22.53 5.53 -10.30
CA ARG A 94 -23.61 6.14 -9.50
C ARG A 94 -23.29 6.17 -8.01
N LEU A 95 -22.65 5.13 -7.47
CA LEU A 95 -22.21 5.09 -6.07
C LEU A 95 -21.04 6.05 -5.85
N LEU A 96 -20.02 6.01 -6.72
CA LEU A 96 -18.82 6.85 -6.62
C LEU A 96 -19.12 8.35 -6.76
N THR A 97 -20.17 8.72 -7.49
CA THR A 97 -20.62 10.12 -7.63
C THR A 97 -21.60 10.56 -6.53
N ASN A 98 -22.16 9.63 -5.75
CA ASN A 98 -23.14 9.94 -4.71
C ASN A 98 -22.52 10.71 -3.54
N ARG A 99 -23.10 11.88 -3.20
CA ARG A 99 -22.58 12.76 -2.13
C ARG A 99 -22.66 12.13 -0.74
N TYR A 100 -23.71 11.36 -0.44
CA TYR A 100 -23.83 10.65 0.83
C TYR A 100 -22.77 9.55 0.94
N TYR A 101 -22.55 8.83 -0.16
CA TYR A 101 -21.53 7.80 -0.23
C TYR A 101 -20.13 8.36 0.08
N LYS A 102 -19.71 9.42 -0.63
CA LYS A 102 -18.43 10.11 -0.39
C LYS A 102 -18.27 10.58 1.06
N ALA A 103 -19.31 11.22 1.60
CA ALA A 103 -19.27 11.76 2.96
C ALA A 103 -19.15 10.67 4.03
N VAL A 104 -19.76 9.49 3.80
CA VAL A 104 -19.65 8.35 4.71
C VAL A 104 -18.31 7.65 4.55
N SER A 105 -17.88 7.37 3.31
CA SER A 105 -16.64 6.63 3.05
C SER A 105 -15.39 7.36 3.55
N GLU A 106 -15.36 8.70 3.49
CA GLU A 106 -14.23 9.50 3.98
C GLU A 106 -14.17 9.59 5.51
N ARG A 107 -15.30 9.34 6.20
CA ARG A 107 -15.45 9.57 7.65
C ARG A 107 -15.68 8.32 8.46
N LEU A 108 -15.89 7.18 7.81
CA LEU A 108 -16.15 5.92 8.49
C LEU A 108 -14.92 5.54 9.33
N THR A 109 -15.09 5.47 10.64
CA THR A 109 -14.05 5.00 11.56
C THR A 109 -13.69 3.55 11.20
N GLY A 110 -12.40 3.22 11.15
CA GLY A 110 -11.93 1.89 10.73
C GLY A 110 -11.71 1.72 9.22
N SER A 111 -12.09 2.71 8.39
CA SER A 111 -11.87 2.67 6.94
C SER A 111 -10.39 2.62 6.58
N HIS A 112 -9.51 3.24 7.38
CA HIS A 112 -8.07 3.25 7.12
C HIS A 112 -7.46 1.87 7.29
N GLU A 113 -7.77 1.22 8.42
CA GLU A 113 -7.31 -0.11 8.76
C GLU A 113 -7.86 -1.13 7.77
N TYR A 114 -9.15 -1.02 7.42
CA TYR A 114 -9.75 -1.92 6.44
C TYR A 114 -9.12 -1.77 5.06
N MET A 115 -8.90 -0.54 4.57
CA MET A 115 -8.25 -0.32 3.26
C MET A 115 -6.80 -0.81 3.22
N ALA A 116 -6.06 -0.69 4.31
CA ALA A 116 -4.72 -1.25 4.40
C ALA A 116 -4.74 -2.79 4.29
N ILE A 117 -5.68 -3.45 4.96
CA ILE A 117 -5.85 -4.91 4.89
C ILE A 117 -6.32 -5.35 3.50
N GLU A 118 -7.27 -4.66 2.88
CA GLU A 118 -7.71 -4.93 1.50
C GLU A 118 -6.55 -4.84 0.51
N LYS A 119 -5.74 -3.77 0.59
CA LYS A 119 -4.60 -3.62 -0.31
C LYS A 119 -3.54 -4.69 -0.06
N LEU A 120 -3.28 -5.03 1.21
CA LEU A 120 -2.38 -6.14 1.55
C LEU A 120 -2.90 -7.47 1.00
N TYR A 121 -4.20 -7.74 1.13
CA TYR A 121 -4.84 -8.93 0.59
C TYR A 121 -4.68 -9.01 -0.93
N GLU A 122 -4.90 -7.91 -1.65
CA GLU A 122 -4.65 -7.83 -3.09
C GLU A 122 -3.20 -8.16 -3.46
N LEU A 123 -2.22 -7.57 -2.76
CA LEU A 123 -0.80 -7.80 -3.05
C LEU A 123 -0.43 -9.28 -2.86
N VAL A 124 -0.93 -9.92 -1.80
CA VAL A 124 -0.69 -11.33 -1.50
C VAL A 124 -1.37 -12.25 -2.52
N GLU A 125 -2.63 -11.98 -2.89
CA GLU A 125 -3.39 -12.78 -3.88
C GLU A 125 -2.79 -12.72 -5.28
N THR A 126 -2.15 -11.61 -5.66
CA THR A 126 -1.54 -11.52 -7.00
C THR A 126 -0.37 -12.46 -7.20
N ASP A 127 0.21 -13.01 -6.12
CA ASP A 127 1.37 -13.94 -6.12
C ASP A 127 2.55 -13.44 -6.99
N ARG A 128 2.68 -12.11 -7.14
CA ARG A 128 3.76 -11.48 -7.93
C ARG A 128 5.06 -11.28 -7.14
N TRP A 129 4.95 -11.23 -5.82
CA TRP A 129 6.06 -11.00 -4.90
C TRP A 129 6.19 -12.14 -3.90
N ASP A 130 7.42 -12.45 -3.57
CA ASP A 130 7.76 -13.44 -2.54
C ASP A 130 7.59 -12.82 -1.13
N VAL A 131 7.78 -11.50 -1.00
CA VAL A 131 7.65 -10.76 0.25
C VAL A 131 6.94 -9.42 0.08
N VAL A 132 5.98 -9.15 0.97
CA VAL A 132 5.37 -7.83 1.17
C VAL A 132 5.87 -7.25 2.50
N VAL A 133 6.52 -6.10 2.45
CA VAL A 133 6.93 -5.34 3.66
C VAL A 133 5.96 -4.19 3.87
N VAL A 134 5.36 -4.10 5.06
CA VAL A 134 4.34 -3.10 5.40
C VAL A 134 4.91 -2.08 6.39
N ASP A 135 4.94 -0.82 5.98
CA ASP A 135 5.25 0.34 6.83
C ASP A 135 3.96 0.98 7.36
N THR A 136 3.82 1.05 8.67
CA THR A 136 2.62 1.57 9.34
C THR A 136 2.79 3.04 9.73
N PRO A 137 1.71 3.84 9.75
CA PRO A 137 1.76 5.23 10.18
C PRO A 137 2.26 5.37 11.64
N PRO A 138 2.76 6.56 12.01
CA PRO A 138 3.02 6.86 13.42
C PRO A 138 1.70 6.92 14.20
N THR A 139 1.65 6.20 15.31
CA THR A 139 0.70 6.38 16.41
C THR A 139 1.32 7.18 17.54
#